data_AF-A0A0N7LUK2-F1
#
_entry.id   AF-A0A0N7LUK2-F1
#
_cell.length_a   1.000
_cell.length_b   1.000
_cell.length_c   1.000
_cell.angle_alpha   90.00
_cell.angle_beta   90.00
_cell.angle_gamma   90.00
#
_symmetry.space_group_name_H-M   'P 1'
#
loop_
_entity.id
_entity.type
_entity.pdbx_description
1 polymer ?
#
loop_
_entity_poly.entity_id
_entity_poly.type
_entity_poly.pdbx_seq_one_letter_code
_entity_poly.pdbx_strand_id
1 'polypeptide(L)'
;MNPVVGTLIGEPLPFSAVKSKNTLYRGQVELADGSVKSCLLKNIDRIEIVNELVANLIGQKLGLPIPAAILTFVPDTFNDKNQFDKGHKISGGILVFASVDAQTPNLLQRLQTSHPLGRQIIEQYLKAWSKKSCLYGFDTWVANVDRNLQNLLFGSKNEIWLIDHGKWTCRGLMPLL
;
A
#
# COMPACT_ATOMS: atom_id res chain seq x y z
N MET A 1 -8.01 10.49 -13.11
CA MET A 1 -6.87 9.56 -13.13
C MET A 1 -7.49 8.23 -12.85
N ASN A 2 -7.42 7.31 -13.81
CA ASN A 2 -8.10 6.02 -13.71
C ASN A 2 -7.21 5.07 -12.89
N PRO A 3 -7.81 4.13 -12.14
CA PRO A 3 -7.03 3.07 -11.52
C PRO A 3 -6.27 2.31 -12.62
N VAL A 4 -4.96 2.13 -12.41
CA VAL A 4 -4.12 1.35 -13.30
C VAL A 4 -4.45 -0.12 -13.09
N VAL A 5 -4.55 -0.88 -14.17
CA VAL A 5 -4.77 -2.33 -14.15
C VAL A 5 -3.55 -3.05 -14.72
N GLY A 6 -3.29 -4.26 -14.25
CA GLY A 6 -2.21 -5.09 -14.76
C GLY A 6 -2.38 -6.57 -14.45
N THR A 7 -1.50 -7.39 -15.01
CA THR A 7 -1.48 -8.84 -14.82
C THR A 7 -0.17 -9.27 -14.19
N LEU A 8 -0.22 -10.14 -13.19
CA LEU A 8 0.98 -10.73 -12.61
C LEU A 8 1.65 -11.62 -13.66
N ILE A 9 2.95 -11.39 -13.88
CA ILE A 9 3.79 -12.22 -14.72
C ILE A 9 4.83 -12.94 -13.85
N GLY A 10 4.77 -14.27 -13.86
CA GLY A 10 5.66 -15.14 -13.08
C GLY A 10 5.23 -15.37 -11.64
N GLU A 11 5.96 -16.27 -10.98
CA GLU A 11 5.67 -16.70 -9.61
C GLU A 11 5.90 -15.57 -8.58
N PRO A 12 4.90 -15.27 -7.73
CA PRO A 12 5.05 -14.29 -6.66
C PRO A 12 5.88 -14.88 -5.52
N LEU A 13 6.81 -14.09 -4.97
CA LEU A 13 7.67 -14.50 -3.88
C LEU A 13 7.18 -13.92 -2.55
N PRO A 14 7.07 -14.72 -1.46
CA PRO A 14 6.73 -14.18 -0.14
C PRO A 14 7.70 -13.07 0.27
N PHE A 15 7.15 -11.99 0.82
CA PHE A 15 7.93 -10.82 1.23
C PHE A 15 7.73 -10.54 2.72
N SER A 16 8.71 -10.93 3.53
CA SER A 16 8.69 -10.80 4.99
C SER A 16 9.61 -9.70 5.54
N ALA A 17 10.34 -9.00 4.66
CA ALA A 17 11.27 -7.95 5.07
C ALA A 17 10.57 -6.72 5.68
N VAL A 18 9.28 -6.52 5.37
CA VAL A 18 8.45 -5.47 5.96
C VAL A 18 7.44 -6.11 6.90
N LYS A 19 7.42 -5.66 8.15
CA LYS A 19 6.37 -6.02 9.10
C LYS A 19 5.05 -5.40 8.62
N SER A 20 4.21 -6.21 8.00
CA SER A 20 2.84 -5.87 7.61
C SER A 20 1.86 -6.76 8.34
N LYS A 21 0.65 -6.25 8.60
CA LYS A 21 -0.44 -7.05 9.17
C LYS A 21 -0.92 -8.12 8.18
N ASN A 22 -0.82 -7.84 6.89
CA ASN A 22 -1.24 -8.73 5.82
C ASN A 22 -0.03 -9.42 5.18
N THR A 23 -0.21 -10.65 4.70
CA THR A 23 0.83 -11.36 3.96
C THR A 23 1.12 -10.60 2.66
N LEU A 24 2.40 -10.27 2.46
CA LEU A 24 2.89 -9.57 1.29
C LEU A 24 3.62 -10.53 0.36
N TYR A 25 3.46 -10.30 -0.93
CA TYR A 25 4.22 -10.99 -1.97
C TYR A 25 4.87 -9.95 -2.88
N ARG A 26 6.07 -10.24 -3.36
CA ARG A 26 6.72 -9.45 -4.40
C ARG A 26 6.56 -10.16 -5.75
N GLY A 27 6.20 -9.41 -6.78
CA GLY A 27 6.01 -9.94 -8.12
C GLY A 27 6.19 -8.86 -9.19
N GLN A 28 6.26 -9.30 -10.45
CA GLN A 28 6.29 -8.41 -11.61
C GLN A 28 4.89 -8.30 -12.19
N VAL A 29 4.41 -7.08 -12.42
CA VAL A 29 3.09 -6.82 -12.99
C VAL A 29 3.26 -6.14 -14.33
N GLU A 30 2.74 -6.76 -15.38
CA GLU A 30 2.63 -6.18 -16.72
C GLU A 30 1.38 -5.31 -16.79
N LEU A 31 1.55 -4.04 -17.18
CA LEU A 31 0.48 -3.08 -17.36
C LEU A 31 -0.08 -3.15 -18.79
N ALA A 32 -1.24 -2.53 -19.01
CA ALA A 32 -1.89 -2.50 -20.33
C ALA A 32 -1.04 -1.83 -21.43
N ASP A 33 -0.06 -1.00 -21.07
CA ASP A 33 0.90 -0.38 -21.99
C ASP A 33 2.12 -1.27 -22.30
N GLY A 34 2.15 -2.52 -21.79
CA GLY A 34 3.26 -3.45 -21.92
C GLY A 34 4.43 -3.17 -20.97
N SER A 35 4.36 -2.13 -20.14
CA SER A 35 5.40 -1.86 -19.17
C SER A 35 5.31 -2.82 -17.99
N VAL A 36 6.47 -3.27 -17.49
CA VAL A 36 6.55 -4.17 -16.34
C VAL A 36 6.99 -3.39 -15.09
N LYS A 37 6.28 -3.60 -13.99
CA LYS A 37 6.56 -2.97 -12.69
C LYS A 37 6.79 -4.02 -11.61
N SER A 38 7.86 -3.84 -10.84
CA SER A 38 8.06 -4.58 -9.59
C SER A 38 7.07 -4.07 -8.55
N CYS A 39 6.24 -4.97 -8.01
CA CYS A 39 5.15 -4.62 -7.12
C CYS A 39 5.15 -5.45 -5.84
N LEU A 40 4.55 -4.88 -4.79
CA LEU A 40 4.13 -5.59 -3.59
C LEU A 40 2.63 -5.85 -3.69
N LEU A 41 2.25 -7.12 -3.69
CA LEU A 41 0.87 -7.62 -3.73
C LEU A 41 0.40 -7.94 -2.31
N LYS A 42 -0.83 -7.53 -1.97
CA LYS A 42 -1.46 -7.78 -0.68
C LYS A 42 -2.52 -8.87 -0.80
N ASN A 43 -2.48 -9.88 0.09
CA ASN A 43 -3.59 -10.82 0.24
C ASN A 43 -4.63 -10.23 1.20
N ILE A 44 -5.61 -9.51 0.65
CA ILE A 44 -6.65 -8.76 1.37
C ILE A 44 -8.01 -8.93 0.71
N ASP A 45 -9.08 -8.65 1.45
CA ASP A 45 -10.45 -8.82 0.96
C ASP A 45 -10.89 -7.73 -0.02
N ARG A 46 -12.00 -7.97 -0.72
CA ARG A 46 -12.54 -7.06 -1.75
C ARG A 46 -12.79 -5.63 -1.24
N ILE A 47 -13.26 -5.47 -0.01
CA ILE A 47 -13.55 -4.15 0.56
C ILE A 47 -12.24 -3.42 0.86
N GLU A 48 -11.26 -4.13 1.43
CA GLU A 48 -9.93 -3.57 1.69
C GLU A 48 -9.20 -3.22 0.38
N ILE A 49 -9.35 -4.01 -0.69
CA ILE A 49 -8.84 -3.67 -2.04
C ILE A 49 -9.41 -2.34 -2.52
N VAL A 50 -10.74 -2.16 -2.44
CA VAL A 50 -11.40 -0.92 -2.86
C VAL A 50 -10.93 0.26 -2.02
N ASN A 51 -10.86 0.11 -0.69
CA ASN A 51 -10.41 1.16 0.21
C ASN A 51 -8.97 1.61 -0.11
N GLU A 52 -8.05 0.65 -0.31
CA GLU A 52 -6.68 0.97 -0.69
C GLU A 52 -6.61 1.70 -2.04
N LEU A 53 -7.36 1.24 -3.04
CA LEU A 53 -7.39 1.89 -4.36
C LEU A 53 -7.90 3.33 -4.28
N VAL A 54 -9.02 3.57 -3.59
CA VAL A 54 -9.59 4.91 -3.48
C VAL A 54 -8.69 5.82 -2.64
N ALA A 55 -8.14 5.32 -1.53
CA ALA A 55 -7.18 6.05 -0.71
C ALA A 55 -5.94 6.46 -1.52
N ASN A 56 -5.44 5.53 -2.33
CA ASN A 56 -4.30 5.79 -3.21
C ASN A 56 -4.60 6.90 -4.22
N LEU A 57 -5.76 6.84 -4.88
CA LEU A 57 -6.18 7.85 -5.86
C LEU A 57 -6.33 9.24 -5.23
N ILE A 58 -6.95 9.33 -4.06
CA ILE A 58 -7.10 10.59 -3.32
C ILE A 58 -5.73 11.13 -2.94
N GLY A 59 -4.87 10.29 -2.35
CA GLY A 59 -3.55 10.73 -1.90
C GLY A 59 -2.66 11.17 -3.06
N GLN A 60 -2.65 10.45 -4.18
CA GLN A 60 -1.95 10.88 -5.39
C GLN A 60 -2.48 12.23 -5.90
N LYS A 61 -3.80 12.46 -5.86
CA LYS A 61 -4.40 13.73 -6.26
C LYS A 61 -4.03 14.91 -5.34
N LEU A 62 -3.84 14.65 -4.05
CA LEU A 62 -3.29 15.61 -3.09
C LEU A 62 -1.78 15.80 -3.23
N GLY A 63 -1.14 15.13 -4.20
CA GLY A 63 0.30 15.13 -4.39
C GLY A 63 1.03 14.46 -3.24
N LEU A 64 0.38 13.62 -2.44
CA LEU A 64 1.06 12.87 -1.38
C LEU A 64 1.95 11.79 -2.00
N PRO A 65 3.16 11.56 -1.44
CA PRO A 65 4.05 10.48 -1.87
C PRO A 65 3.47 9.14 -1.40
N ILE A 66 2.66 8.53 -2.27
CA ILE A 66 2.07 7.22 -2.06
C ILE A 66 2.52 6.33 -3.22
N PRO A 67 3.00 5.10 -2.97
CA PRO A 67 3.35 4.21 -4.06
C PRO A 67 2.14 3.95 -4.96
N ALA A 68 2.31 3.98 -6.27
CA ALA A 68 1.19 3.87 -7.20
C ALA A 68 0.47 2.53 -7.04
N ALA A 69 -0.85 2.57 -6.86
CA ALA A 69 -1.68 1.37 -6.78
C ALA A 69 -2.01 0.83 -8.18
N ILE A 70 -2.07 -0.50 -8.27
CA ILE A 70 -2.47 -1.26 -9.45
C ILE A 70 -3.49 -2.30 -8.99
N LEU A 71 -4.63 -2.36 -9.67
CA LEU A 71 -5.55 -3.48 -9.54
C LEU A 71 -5.01 -4.62 -10.41
N THR A 72 -4.53 -5.69 -9.77
CA THR A 72 -3.77 -6.74 -10.45
C THR A 72 -4.59 -8.01 -10.57
N PHE A 73 -4.66 -8.54 -11.79
CA PHE A 73 -5.11 -9.90 -12.05
C PHE A 73 -3.97 -10.89 -11.82
N VAL A 74 -4.23 -11.89 -10.99
CA VAL A 74 -3.34 -13.02 -10.76
C VAL A 74 -3.96 -14.26 -11.42
N PRO A 75 -3.39 -14.73 -12.54
CA PRO A 75 -3.80 -15.99 -13.17
C PRO A 75 -3.77 -17.17 -12.19
N ASP A 76 -4.67 -18.14 -12.37
CA ASP A 76 -4.72 -19.34 -11.52
C ASP A 76 -3.38 -20.10 -11.49
N THR A 77 -2.61 -20.05 -12.59
CA THR A 77 -1.28 -20.66 -12.68
C THR A 77 -0.29 -20.09 -11.66
N PHE A 78 -0.48 -18.85 -11.20
CA PHE A 78 0.36 -18.17 -10.21
C PHE A 78 -0.35 -18.03 -8.84
N ASN A 79 -1.41 -18.82 -8.61
CA ASN A 79 -2.12 -18.90 -7.33
C ASN A 79 -2.42 -20.36 -6.93
N ASP A 80 -1.61 -21.30 -7.42
CA ASP A 80 -1.71 -22.75 -7.17
C ASP A 80 -1.71 -23.11 -5.67
N LYS A 81 -0.92 -22.39 -4.87
CA LYS A 81 -0.83 -22.56 -3.41
C LYS A 81 -1.89 -21.78 -2.63
N ASN A 82 -2.86 -21.19 -3.34
CA ASN A 82 -3.93 -20.38 -2.76
C ASN A 82 -3.40 -19.23 -1.89
N GLN A 83 -2.28 -18.61 -2.30
CA GLN A 83 -1.61 -17.53 -1.58
C GLN A 83 -2.39 -16.22 -1.52
N PHE A 84 -3.34 -16.02 -2.44
CA PHE A 84 -4.21 -14.84 -2.50
C PHE A 84 -5.67 -15.17 -2.18
N ASP A 85 -5.93 -16.14 -1.31
CA ASP A 85 -7.27 -16.65 -0.99
C ASP A 85 -8.33 -15.63 -0.57
N LYS A 86 -7.94 -14.45 -0.05
CA LYS A 86 -8.86 -13.37 0.34
C LYS A 86 -9.26 -12.47 -0.82
N GLY A 87 -8.49 -12.46 -1.91
CA GLY A 87 -8.76 -11.63 -3.08
C GLY A 87 -10.10 -11.95 -3.74
N HIS A 88 -10.51 -11.12 -4.69
CA HIS A 88 -11.77 -11.34 -5.39
C HIS A 88 -11.60 -12.32 -6.57
N LYS A 89 -12.09 -13.55 -6.41
CA LYS A 89 -12.06 -14.57 -7.47
C LYS A 89 -12.88 -14.14 -8.69
N ILE A 90 -12.31 -14.32 -9.87
CA ILE A 90 -12.97 -14.13 -11.17
C ILE A 90 -12.64 -15.32 -12.08
N SER A 91 -13.18 -15.36 -13.29
CA SER A 91 -12.86 -16.44 -14.23
C SER A 91 -11.36 -16.42 -14.59
N GLY A 92 -10.68 -17.55 -14.39
CA GLY A 92 -9.26 -17.74 -14.73
C GLY A 92 -8.24 -17.18 -13.74
N GLY A 93 -8.68 -16.65 -12.58
CA GLY A 93 -7.77 -16.13 -11.58
C GLY A 93 -8.44 -15.31 -10.47
N ILE A 94 -7.65 -14.42 -9.87
CA ILE A 94 -8.05 -13.63 -8.72
C ILE A 94 -7.58 -12.19 -8.84
N LEU A 95 -8.42 -11.23 -8.44
CA LEU A 95 -8.06 -9.83 -8.37
C LEU A 95 -7.50 -9.50 -6.98
N VAL A 96 -6.34 -8.84 -6.97
CA VAL A 96 -5.64 -8.42 -5.76
C VAL A 96 -5.20 -6.96 -5.85
N PHE A 97 -4.95 -6.35 -4.71
CA PHE A 97 -4.29 -5.04 -4.65
C PHE A 97 -2.79 -5.22 -4.80
N ALA A 98 -2.19 -4.45 -5.70
CA ALA A 98 -0.74 -4.28 -5.78
C ALA A 98 -0.37 -2.81 -5.66
N SER A 99 0.85 -2.57 -5.19
CA SER A 99 1.46 -1.24 -5.20
C SER A 99 2.87 -1.35 -5.79
N VAL A 100 3.27 -0.38 -6.59
CA VAL A 100 4.64 -0.31 -7.11
C VAL A 100 5.60 -0.27 -5.93
N ASP A 101 6.62 -1.13 -5.94
CA ASP A 101 7.62 -1.16 -4.88
C ASP A 101 8.40 0.16 -4.89
N ALA A 102 8.31 0.93 -3.80
CA ALA A 102 9.02 2.20 -3.67
C ALA A 102 10.54 2.01 -3.58
N GLN A 103 11.04 0.77 -3.42
CA GLN A 103 12.45 0.41 -3.27
C GLN A 103 13.18 1.16 -2.14
N THR A 104 12.43 1.85 -1.28
CA THR A 104 12.97 2.67 -0.20
C THR A 104 13.23 1.78 1.02
N PRO A 105 14.47 1.66 1.50
CA PRO A 105 14.73 0.98 2.75
C PRO A 105 14.11 1.79 3.88
N ASN A 106 13.14 1.22 4.59
CA ASN A 106 12.43 1.93 5.66
C ASN A 106 13.40 2.30 6.79
N LEU A 107 13.67 3.59 7.00
CA LEU A 107 14.51 4.06 8.11
C LEU A 107 13.99 3.58 9.48
N LEU A 108 12.68 3.39 9.66
CA LEU A 108 12.10 2.80 10.89
C LEU A 108 12.45 1.33 11.09
N GLN A 109 12.75 0.59 10.03
CA GLN A 109 13.24 -0.79 10.15
C GLN A 109 14.72 -0.81 10.52
N ARG A 110 15.46 0.25 10.17
CA ARG A 110 16.88 0.42 10.51
C ARG A 110 17.10 1.06 11.87
N LEU A 111 16.19 1.93 12.31
CA LEU A 111 16.23 2.59 13.61
C LEU A 111 15.28 1.86 14.57
N GLN A 112 15.81 1.32 15.66
CA GLN A 112 14.96 0.83 16.74
C GLN A 112 14.16 1.99 17.32
N THR A 113 12.86 2.05 17.04
CA THR A 113 11.94 3.10 17.52
C THR A 113 11.81 3.16 19.04
N SER A 114 12.20 2.08 19.72
CA SER A 114 12.33 2.02 21.18
C SER A 114 13.49 2.86 21.71
N HIS A 115 14.48 3.19 20.88
CA HIS A 115 15.62 3.99 21.28
C HIS A 115 15.28 5.49 21.22
N PRO A 116 15.51 6.28 22.29
CA PRO A 116 15.16 7.70 22.35
C PRO A 116 15.70 8.55 21.19
N LEU A 117 16.95 8.29 20.76
CA LEU A 117 17.55 8.98 19.61
C LEU A 117 16.84 8.69 18.29
N GLY A 118 16.41 7.45 18.07
CA GLY A 118 15.66 7.08 16.86
C GLY A 118 14.34 7.83 16.79
N ARG A 119 13.63 7.91 17.92
CA ARG A 119 12.37 8.67 18.05
C ARG A 119 12.57 10.16 17.76
N GLN A 120 13.61 10.79 18.32
CA GLN A 120 13.91 12.20 18.07
C GLN A 120 14.20 12.49 16.59
N ILE A 121 14.95 11.61 15.91
CA ILE A 121 15.23 11.75 14.48
C ILE A 121 13.94 11.69 13.67
N ILE A 122 13.08 10.70 13.93
CA ILE A 122 11.79 10.54 13.24
C ILE A 122 10.89 11.77 13.46
N GLU A 123 10.79 12.27 14.69
CA GLU A 123 10.00 13.45 15.02
C GLU A 123 10.52 14.70 14.29
N GLN A 124 11.84 14.88 14.16
CA GLN A 124 12.43 15.98 13.39
C GLN A 124 12.09 15.88 11.91
N TYR A 125 12.17 14.69 11.32
CA TYR A 125 11.80 14.46 9.92
C TYR A 125 10.32 14.79 9.68
N LEU A 126 9.42 14.34 10.56
CA LEU A 126 7.99 14.64 10.45
C LEU A 126 7.68 16.13 10.62
N LYS A 127 8.35 16.80 11.56
CA LYS A 127 8.19 18.26 11.74
C LYS A 127 8.64 19.04 10.51
N ALA A 128 9.75 18.64 9.90
CA ALA A 128 10.30 19.28 8.70
C ALA A 128 9.52 18.93 7.42
N TRP A 129 8.73 17.86 7.42
CA TRP A 129 8.01 17.43 6.23
C TRP A 129 6.93 18.44 5.82
N SER A 130 7.02 18.93 4.59
CA SER A 130 6.15 19.98 4.06
C SER A 130 4.71 19.52 3.83
N LYS A 131 4.48 18.21 3.63
CA LYS A 131 3.17 17.64 3.31
C LYS A 131 2.37 17.15 4.53
N LYS A 132 2.83 17.43 5.75
CA LYS A 132 2.16 16.98 6.99
C LYS A 132 0.71 17.47 7.13
N SER A 133 0.40 18.69 6.69
CA SER A 133 -0.99 19.20 6.71
C SER A 133 -1.89 18.43 5.73
N CYS A 134 -1.38 18.16 4.53
CA CYS A 134 -2.06 17.32 3.54
C CYS A 134 -2.28 15.89 4.05
N LEU A 135 -1.32 15.33 4.81
CA LEU A 135 -1.49 14.03 5.48
C LEU A 135 -2.67 14.04 6.44
N TYR A 136 -2.79 15.04 7.32
CA TYR A 136 -3.92 15.10 8.26
C TYR A 136 -5.26 15.26 7.54
N GLY A 137 -5.32 16.10 6.49
CA GLY A 137 -6.53 16.24 5.67
C GLY A 137 -6.90 14.93 4.97
N PHE A 138 -5.90 14.24 4.40
CA PHE A 138 -6.07 12.93 3.78
C PHE A 138 -6.60 11.88 4.76
N ASP A 139 -5.94 11.69 5.91
CA ASP A 139 -6.37 10.72 6.93
C ASP A 139 -7.78 11.03 7.44
N THR A 140 -8.14 12.32 7.52
CA THR A 140 -9.51 12.75 7.84
C THR A 140 -10.50 12.32 6.75
N TRP A 141 -10.19 12.56 5.48
CA TRP A 141 -11.08 12.25 4.36
C TRP A 141 -11.31 10.75 4.17
N VAL A 142 -10.28 9.93 4.37
CA VAL A 142 -10.39 8.46 4.26
C VAL A 142 -10.78 7.79 5.58
N ALA A 143 -11.06 8.58 6.63
CA ALA A 143 -11.33 8.09 7.99
C ALA A 143 -10.32 7.02 8.44
N ASN A 144 -9.03 7.31 8.26
CA ASN A 144 -7.94 6.38 8.58
C ASN A 144 -7.71 6.32 10.09
N VAL A 145 -8.19 5.25 10.71
CA VAL A 145 -8.07 5.03 12.17
C VAL A 145 -6.79 4.30 12.58
N ASP A 146 -5.95 3.87 11.63
CA ASP A 146 -4.75 3.06 11.88
C ASP A 146 -3.46 3.78 11.46
N ARG A 147 -3.48 5.12 11.32
CA ARG A 147 -2.26 5.90 11.05
C ARG A 147 -1.29 5.80 12.22
N ASN A 148 -0.17 5.15 11.99
CA ASN A 148 0.94 5.05 12.92
C ASN A 148 2.29 5.10 12.18
N LEU A 149 3.40 5.16 12.90
CA LEU A 149 4.73 5.28 12.29
C LEU A 149 5.06 4.12 11.35
N GLN A 150 4.59 2.89 11.59
CA GLN A 150 4.85 1.74 10.71
C GLN A 150 4.19 1.89 9.33
N ASN A 151 3.21 2.78 9.19
CA ASN A 151 2.53 3.10 7.94
C ASN A 151 3.23 4.24 7.17
N LEU A 152 4.45 4.61 7.58
CA LEU A 152 5.31 5.59 6.94
C LEU A 152 6.64 4.93 6.57
N LEU A 153 7.07 5.10 5.32
CA LEU A 153 8.43 4.73 4.90
C LEU A 153 9.28 5.99 4.84
N PHE A 154 10.32 6.02 5.65
CA PHE A 154 11.29 7.11 5.66
C PHE A 154 12.45 6.73 4.74
N GLY A 155 12.61 7.49 3.66
CA GLY A 155 13.68 7.35 2.69
C GLY A 155 14.83 8.31 2.96
N SER A 156 15.31 8.94 1.89
CA SER A 156 16.32 10.00 1.97
C SER A 156 15.76 11.29 2.60
N LYS A 157 16.56 12.36 2.70
CA LYS A 157 16.16 13.61 3.35
C LYS A 157 14.86 14.17 2.73
N ASN A 158 13.84 14.40 3.58
CA ASN A 158 12.47 14.83 3.20
C ASN A 158 11.63 13.84 2.40
N GLU A 159 12.07 12.60 2.27
CA GLU A 159 11.34 11.55 1.56
C GLU A 159 10.57 10.69 2.59
N ILE A 160 9.28 10.97 2.74
CA ILE A 160 8.37 10.17 3.57
C ILE A 160 7.29 9.64 2.66
N TRP A 161 7.19 8.34 2.47
CA TRP A 161 6.12 7.70 1.72
C TRP A 161 5.03 7.18 2.64
N LEU A 162 3.79 7.37 2.23
CA LEU A 162 2.63 6.86 2.96
C LEU A 162 2.28 5.48 2.41
N ILE A 163 2.17 4.48 3.29
CA ILE A 163 1.69 3.13 2.92
C ILE A 163 0.52 2.69 3.82
N ASP A 164 -0.18 1.64 3.40
CA ASP A 164 -1.19 0.93 4.20
C ASP A 164 -2.30 1.86 4.70
N HIS A 165 -3.20 2.24 3.78
CA HIS A 165 -4.28 3.21 4.01
C HIS A 165 -5.68 2.58 3.95
N GLY A 166 -5.77 1.26 3.78
CA GLY A 166 -7.02 0.53 3.50
C GLY A 166 -8.00 0.41 4.66
N LYS A 167 -7.59 0.83 5.87
CA LYS A 167 -8.46 0.74 7.05
C LYS A 167 -9.34 1.95 7.22
N TRP A 168 -10.45 1.89 6.52
CA TRP A 168 -11.52 2.86 6.65
C TRP A 168 -12.54 2.33 7.64
N THR A 169 -12.94 3.14 8.61
CA THR A 169 -14.15 2.86 9.39
C THR A 169 -15.40 3.29 8.63
N CYS A 170 -15.57 2.83 7.39
CA CYS A 170 -16.84 3.00 6.66
C CYS A 170 -17.85 1.88 6.95
N ARG A 171 -17.58 0.97 7.91
CA ARG A 171 -18.62 0.06 8.46
C ARG A 171 -19.76 0.81 9.18
N GLY A 172 -19.61 2.11 9.44
CA GLY A 172 -20.67 2.97 10.01
C GLY A 172 -21.34 3.94 9.02
N LEU A 173 -20.92 3.99 7.75
CA LEU A 173 -21.46 4.92 6.75
C LEU A 173 -22.44 4.28 5.75
N MET A 174 -22.72 2.98 5.89
CA MET A 174 -23.82 2.28 5.21
C MET A 174 -24.84 1.70 6.22
N PRO A 175 -25.63 2.56 6.88
CA PRO A 175 -27.01 2.18 7.22
C PRO A 175 -28.02 3.23 6.70
N LEU A 176 -27.76 3.83 5.53
CA LEU A 176 -28.71 4.74 4.88
C LEU A 176 -28.67 4.56 3.35
N LEU A 177 -29.05 3.38 2.89
CA LEU A 177 -29.87 3.17 1.68
C LEU A 177 -30.72 1.92 1.91
#